data_AF-A0A372G6E4-F1
#
_entry.id   AF-A0A372G6E4-F1
#
_cell.length_a   1.000
_cell.length_b   1.000
_cell.length_c   1.000
_cell.angle_alpha   90.00
_cell.angle_beta   90.00
_cell.angle_gamma   90.00
#
_symmetry.space_group_name_H-M   'P 1'
#
loop_
_entity.id
_entity.type
_entity.pdbx_description
1 polymer ?
#
loop_
_entity_poly.entity_id
_entity_poly.type
_entity_poly.pdbx_seq_one_letter_code
_entity_poly.pdbx_strand_id
1 'polypeptide(L)'
;MFGLGLQGKDGSPGPDENPEAGIAVPVPAEGPELAGDGTLEGDPTRLLPPDPAKLRMAMLTWIRDHGGLPAHPNAWLFREAAKLLDSSALVSSPAVRGALYRMLAGLPGVRSLGTVRDPLGRSAVGIAMREHTASLGTIDWQILLSPSSDFVMATRAVIVRPGDTNSDFPWAPRSTSR
;
A
#
# COMPACT_ATOMS: atom_id res chain seq x y z
N MET A 1 -51.71 14.59 -14.35
CA MET A 1 -50.82 15.23 -15.36
C MET A 1 -49.53 14.42 -15.38
N PHE A 2 -49.03 14.05 -16.57
CA PHE A 2 -47.83 13.20 -16.79
C PHE A 2 -46.54 14.04 -16.51
N GLY A 3 -45.36 13.53 -16.14
CA GLY A 3 -44.40 12.63 -16.85
C GLY A 3 -43.36 13.47 -17.63
N LEU A 4 -42.03 13.28 -17.65
CA LEU A 4 -41.03 12.21 -17.32
C LEU A 4 -39.80 12.84 -16.57
N GLY A 5 -38.66 12.20 -16.23
CA GLY A 5 -38.14 10.83 -16.39
C GLY A 5 -36.85 10.71 -17.25
N LEU A 6 -35.65 10.64 -16.62
CA LEU A 6 -34.32 10.17 -17.12
C LEU A 6 -33.44 9.93 -15.87
N GLN A 7 -32.68 8.86 -15.59
CA GLN A 7 -32.11 7.70 -16.31
C GLN A 7 -30.88 7.96 -17.21
N GLY A 8 -29.69 7.99 -16.60
CA GLY A 8 -28.55 7.13 -16.97
C GLY A 8 -28.78 5.72 -16.37
N LYS A 9 -28.55 4.53 -16.97
CA LYS A 9 -28.02 4.04 -18.27
C LYS A 9 -26.51 4.10 -18.56
N ASP A 10 -25.69 3.91 -17.53
CA ASP A 10 -24.56 2.98 -17.59
C ASP A 10 -24.82 1.83 -16.58
N GLY A 11 -24.70 0.58 -17.04
CA GLY A 11 -25.10 -0.62 -16.28
C GLY A 11 -24.05 -1.11 -15.28
N SER A 12 -23.29 -0.20 -14.68
CA SER A 12 -22.27 -0.52 -13.68
C SER A 12 -22.91 -0.44 -12.30
N PRO A 13 -22.91 -1.51 -11.48
CA PRO A 13 -23.36 -1.41 -10.10
C PRO A 13 -22.47 -0.45 -9.31
N GLY A 14 -23.05 0.21 -8.29
CA GLY A 14 -22.27 0.92 -7.29
C GLY A 14 -21.26 -0.02 -6.59
N PRO A 15 -20.20 0.50 -5.95
CA PRO A 15 -19.22 -0.32 -5.22
C PRO A 15 -19.81 -1.16 -4.08
N ASP A 16 -21.07 -0.90 -3.72
CA ASP A 16 -21.90 -1.50 -2.69
C ASP A 16 -23.07 -2.36 -3.24
N GLU A 17 -23.35 -2.35 -4.55
CA GLU A 17 -24.49 -3.06 -5.14
C GLU A 17 -24.09 -4.38 -5.84
N ASN A 18 -23.94 -5.46 -5.07
CA ASN A 18 -24.11 -6.82 -5.63
C ASN A 18 -25.11 -7.65 -4.80
N PRO A 19 -26.42 -7.54 -5.09
CA PRO A 19 -27.45 -8.28 -4.38
C PRO A 19 -27.49 -9.79 -4.72
N GLU A 20 -26.80 -10.27 -5.77
CA GLU A 20 -26.78 -11.70 -6.12
C GLU A 20 -25.79 -12.51 -5.27
N ALA A 21 -24.78 -11.89 -4.66
CA ALA A 21 -23.72 -12.63 -3.99
C ALA A 21 -24.13 -13.26 -2.65
N GLY A 22 -25.12 -12.70 -1.93
CA GLY A 22 -25.56 -13.15 -0.60
C GLY A 22 -24.48 -13.11 0.51
N ILE A 23 -23.25 -12.74 0.16
CA ILE A 23 -22.10 -12.61 1.05
C ILE A 23 -21.93 -11.12 1.33
N ALA A 24 -22.29 -10.70 2.54
CA ALA A 24 -21.76 -9.46 3.08
C ALA A 24 -20.23 -9.61 3.15
N VAL A 25 -19.51 -8.99 2.22
CA VAL A 25 -18.07 -8.83 2.34
C VAL A 25 -17.88 -7.85 3.51
N PRO A 26 -17.37 -8.29 4.67
CA PRO A 26 -17.06 -7.34 5.72
C PRO A 26 -16.02 -6.39 5.16
N VAL A 27 -16.26 -5.08 5.28
CA VAL A 27 -15.22 -4.09 5.02
C VAL A 27 -14.00 -4.52 5.85
N PRO A 28 -12.88 -4.91 5.23
CA PRO A 28 -11.72 -5.32 5.99
C PRO A 28 -11.33 -4.13 6.85
N ALA A 29 -11.16 -4.35 8.16
CA ALA A 29 -10.78 -3.29 9.08
C ALA A 29 -9.59 -2.52 8.48
N GLU A 30 -9.78 -1.22 8.27
CA GLU A 30 -8.79 -0.37 7.62
C GLU A 30 -7.45 -0.56 8.32
N GLY A 31 -6.48 -1.10 7.58
CA GLY A 31 -5.15 -1.36 8.13
C GLY A 31 -4.59 -0.05 8.68
N PRO A 32 -3.89 -0.08 9.84
CA PRO A 32 -3.67 1.09 10.68
C PRO A 32 -3.22 2.31 9.87
N GLU A 33 -4.18 3.22 9.64
CA GLU A 33 -3.92 4.48 8.99
C GLU A 33 -3.09 5.32 9.97
N LEU A 34 -1.81 5.51 9.63
CA LEU A 34 -0.90 6.32 10.44
C LEU A 34 -1.24 7.78 10.23
N ALA A 35 -2.23 8.26 10.99
CA ALA A 35 -2.61 9.66 11.04
C ALA A 35 -1.36 10.55 11.26
N GLY A 36 -1.03 11.34 10.24
CA GLY A 36 0.05 12.33 10.28
C GLY A 36 1.14 12.21 9.21
N ASP A 37 1.20 11.15 8.39
CA ASP A 37 2.06 11.16 7.21
C ASP A 37 1.36 11.75 5.98
N GLY A 38 1.95 12.77 5.38
CA GLY A 38 1.50 13.27 4.08
C GLY A 38 1.64 12.15 3.05
N THR A 39 0.50 11.72 2.51
CA THR A 39 0.44 10.87 1.30
C THR A 39 0.77 11.76 0.11
N LEU A 40 1.47 11.25 -0.91
CA LEU A 40 1.54 11.88 -2.22
C LEU A 40 0.15 11.79 -2.86
N GLU A 41 -0.78 12.63 -2.37
CA GLU A 41 -2.10 12.80 -2.96
C GLU A 41 -1.90 13.11 -4.44
N GLY A 42 -2.46 12.24 -5.26
CA GLY A 42 -1.95 12.00 -6.60
C GLY A 42 -2.18 13.16 -7.55
N ASP A 43 -1.26 14.12 -7.56
CA ASP A 43 -1.13 15.14 -8.59
C ASP A 43 -0.89 14.43 -9.94
N PRO A 44 -1.92 14.29 -10.81
CA PRO A 44 -1.78 13.54 -12.06
C PRO A 44 -0.97 14.33 -13.09
N THR A 45 -0.67 15.60 -12.82
CA THR A 45 0.07 16.50 -13.71
C THR A 45 1.58 16.40 -13.49
N ARG A 46 2.03 15.84 -12.35
CA ARG A 46 3.44 15.74 -12.01
C ARG A 46 4.05 14.45 -12.55
N LEU A 47 4.67 14.55 -13.73
CA LEU A 47 5.49 13.49 -14.32
C LEU A 47 6.57 13.01 -13.34
N LEU A 48 6.32 11.88 -12.68
CA LEU A 48 7.29 11.18 -11.86
C LEU A 48 8.49 10.77 -12.75
N PRO A 49 9.74 11.04 -12.33
CA PRO A 49 10.89 10.74 -13.16
C PRO A 49 11.11 9.21 -13.28
N PRO A 50 11.40 8.66 -14.48
CA PRO A 50 11.63 7.23 -14.69
C PRO A 50 12.99 6.72 -14.20
N ASP A 51 13.72 7.56 -13.45
CA ASP A 51 14.99 7.22 -12.79
C ASP A 51 14.74 7.01 -11.29
N PRO A 52 15.14 5.87 -10.69
CA PRO A 52 14.79 5.53 -9.32
C PRO A 52 15.40 6.46 -8.26
N ALA A 53 16.57 7.06 -8.52
CA ALA A 53 17.22 7.97 -7.59
C ALA A 53 16.55 9.35 -7.61
N LYS A 54 16.26 9.88 -8.81
CA LYS A 54 15.48 11.11 -8.99
C LYS A 54 14.05 10.96 -8.45
N LEU A 55 13.45 9.78 -8.61
CA LEU A 55 12.12 9.47 -8.08
C LEU A 55 12.12 9.53 -6.55
N ARG A 56 13.05 8.83 -5.89
CA ARG A 56 13.25 8.89 -4.45
C ARG A 56 13.41 10.32 -3.95
N MET A 57 14.25 11.11 -4.63
CA MET A 57 14.49 12.51 -4.26
C MET A 57 13.25 13.39 -4.49
N ALA A 58 12.49 13.19 -5.55
CA ALA A 58 11.25 13.92 -5.81
C ALA A 58 10.18 13.64 -4.75
N MET A 59 9.99 12.37 -4.37
CA MET A 59 9.07 11.97 -3.30
C MET A 59 9.47 12.59 -1.95
N LEU A 60 10.75 12.49 -1.56
CA LEU A 60 11.25 13.07 -0.30
C LEU A 60 11.20 14.61 -0.28
N THR A 61 11.39 15.26 -1.43
CA THR A 61 11.23 16.72 -1.57
C THR A 61 9.78 17.12 -1.38
N TRP A 62 8.85 16.40 -2.01
CA TRP A 62 7.42 16.69 -1.91
C TRP A 62 6.92 16.58 -0.47
N ILE A 63 7.23 15.49 0.24
CA ILE A 63 6.72 15.31 1.62
C ILE A 63 7.30 16.35 2.59
N ARG A 64 8.58 16.71 2.45
CA ARG A 64 9.18 17.83 3.19
C ARG A 64 8.36 19.11 3.04
N ASP A 65 7.88 19.38 1.82
CA ASP A 65 7.18 20.63 1.47
C ASP A 65 5.69 20.62 1.84
N HIS A 66 5.06 19.45 2.06
CA HIS A 66 3.60 19.32 2.29
C HIS A 66 3.21 18.70 3.66
N GLY A 67 4.13 18.01 4.35
CA GLY A 67 3.88 17.41 5.67
C GLY A 67 5.09 17.37 6.60
N GLY A 68 6.24 17.93 6.18
CA GLY A 68 7.51 17.78 6.88
C GLY A 68 8.18 16.44 6.60
N LEU A 69 9.47 16.29 6.94
CA LEU A 69 10.18 15.02 6.73
C LEU A 69 9.71 13.97 7.74
N PRO A 70 9.28 12.77 7.30
CA PRO A 70 8.87 11.69 8.19
C PRO A 70 10.05 11.17 9.02
N ALA A 71 9.79 10.72 10.25
CA ALA A 71 10.80 10.15 11.15
C ALA A 71 11.51 8.91 10.56
N HIS A 72 10.82 8.16 9.70
CA HIS A 72 11.35 6.98 9.00
C HIS A 72 11.22 7.15 7.47
N PRO A 73 12.09 7.92 6.81
CA PRO A 73 11.97 8.24 5.38
C PRO A 73 11.89 7.02 4.46
N ASN A 74 12.60 5.93 4.78
CA ASN A 74 12.50 4.70 3.99
C ASN A 74 11.14 4.01 4.20
N ALA A 75 10.62 3.93 5.43
CA ALA A 75 9.32 3.29 5.71
C ALA A 75 8.18 4.02 5.00
N TRP A 76 8.21 5.35 5.04
CA TRP A 76 7.33 6.21 4.24
C TRP A 76 7.49 5.93 2.73
N LEU A 77 8.71 5.97 2.17
CA LEU A 77 8.95 5.68 0.75
C LEU A 77 8.44 4.30 0.31
N PHE A 78 8.52 3.28 1.18
CA PHE A 78 8.05 1.93 0.90
C PHE A 78 6.52 1.83 0.88
N ARG A 79 5.85 2.41 1.89
CA ARG A 79 4.38 2.55 1.94
C ARG A 79 3.87 3.32 0.73
N GLU A 80 4.50 4.46 0.43
CA GLU A 80 4.04 5.39 -0.58
C GLU A 80 4.27 4.86 -2.01
N ALA A 81 5.40 4.20 -2.26
CA ALA A 81 5.62 3.48 -3.51
C ALA A 81 4.60 2.34 -3.72
N ALA A 82 4.13 1.70 -2.65
CA ALA A 82 3.07 0.68 -2.76
C ALA A 82 1.74 1.31 -3.20
N LYS A 83 1.31 2.42 -2.58
CA LYS A 83 0.12 3.18 -2.99
C LYS A 83 0.20 3.62 -4.45
N LEU A 84 1.35 4.14 -4.89
CA LEU A 84 1.58 4.54 -6.28
C LEU A 84 1.51 3.34 -7.26
N LEU A 85 2.07 2.18 -6.89
CA LEU A 85 1.99 0.97 -7.73
C LEU A 85 0.58 0.36 -7.81
N ASP A 86 -0.27 0.61 -6.82
CA ASP A 86 -1.68 0.21 -6.80
C ASP A 86 -2.57 1.18 -7.60
N SER A 87 -2.21 2.48 -7.61
CA SER A 87 -2.93 3.52 -8.36
C SER A 87 -2.66 3.48 -9.87
N SER A 88 -3.59 2.88 -10.61
CA SER A 88 -3.56 2.79 -12.08
C SER A 88 -3.56 4.15 -12.79
N ALA A 89 -4.18 5.18 -12.18
CA ALA A 89 -4.28 6.52 -12.74
C ALA A 89 -2.95 7.30 -12.66
N LEU A 90 -2.16 7.10 -11.60
CA LEU A 90 -0.96 7.89 -11.32
C LEU A 90 0.31 7.31 -11.96
N VAL A 91 0.34 6.00 -12.19
CA VAL A 91 1.52 5.32 -12.76
C VAL A 91 1.17 4.56 -14.03
N SER A 92 0.65 5.31 -14.99
CA SER A 92 0.35 4.86 -16.36
C SER A 92 1.60 4.60 -17.22
N SER A 93 2.77 5.11 -16.81
CA SER A 93 4.05 4.92 -17.52
C SER A 93 4.80 3.68 -17.01
N PRO A 94 5.07 2.66 -17.87
CA PRO A 94 5.86 1.48 -17.50
C PRO A 94 7.28 1.84 -17.03
N ALA A 95 7.84 2.95 -17.53
CA ALA A 95 9.16 3.43 -17.11
C ALA A 95 9.16 3.91 -15.64
N VAL A 96 8.07 4.53 -15.19
CA VAL A 96 7.88 4.95 -13.79
C VAL A 96 7.58 3.73 -12.90
N ARG A 97 6.76 2.77 -13.35
CA ARG A 97 6.56 1.49 -12.64
C ARG A 97 7.90 0.77 -12.40
N GLY A 98 8.72 0.66 -13.44
CA GLY A 98 10.07 0.11 -13.33
C GLY A 98 10.99 0.92 -12.40
N ALA A 99 10.83 2.23 -12.32
CA ALA A 99 11.57 3.08 -11.38
C ALA A 99 11.14 2.86 -9.93
N LEU A 100 9.83 2.74 -9.66
CA LEU A 100 9.28 2.40 -8.33
C LEU A 100 9.81 1.05 -7.85
N TYR A 101 9.78 0.01 -8.70
CA TYR A 101 10.33 -1.31 -8.34
C TYR A 101 11.84 -1.28 -8.07
N ARG A 102 12.62 -0.59 -8.90
CA ARG A 102 14.07 -0.41 -8.66
C ARG A 102 14.36 0.41 -7.40
N MET A 103 13.54 1.42 -7.11
CA MET A 103 13.65 2.21 -5.88
C MET A 103 13.38 1.33 -4.66
N LEU A 104 12.25 0.60 -4.64
CA LEU A 104 11.88 -0.34 -3.57
C LEU A 104 12.99 -1.38 -3.30
N ALA A 105 13.54 -1.98 -4.36
CA ALA A 105 14.65 -2.93 -4.23
C ALA A 105 15.95 -2.32 -3.70
N GLY A 106 16.14 -1.01 -3.88
CA GLY A 106 17.30 -0.25 -3.39
C GLY A 106 17.12 0.43 -2.03
N LEU A 107 15.94 0.33 -1.38
CA LEU A 107 15.70 0.96 -0.07
C LEU A 107 16.38 0.16 1.05
N PRO A 108 17.26 0.80 1.87
CA PRO A 108 17.82 0.15 3.05
C PRO A 108 16.73 -0.27 4.04
N GLY A 109 16.72 -1.57 4.38
CA GLY A 109 15.73 -2.21 5.26
C GLY A 109 14.70 -3.08 4.54
N VAL A 110 14.58 -2.98 3.21
CA VAL A 110 13.71 -3.87 2.42
C VAL A 110 14.31 -5.27 2.36
N ARG A 111 13.46 -6.28 2.56
CA ARG A 111 13.82 -7.70 2.56
C ARG A 111 12.80 -8.50 1.75
N SER A 112 13.28 -9.49 1.00
CA SER A 112 12.39 -10.47 0.35
C SER A 112 11.72 -11.38 1.39
N LEU A 113 10.47 -11.75 1.13
CA LEU A 113 9.76 -12.85 1.79
C LEU A 113 9.81 -14.15 0.98
N GLY A 114 10.30 -14.09 -0.26
CA GLY A 114 10.15 -15.17 -1.24
C GLY A 114 8.68 -15.35 -1.65
N THR A 115 8.32 -16.59 -1.99
CA THR A 115 6.94 -16.96 -2.33
C THR A 115 6.09 -17.03 -1.07
N VAL A 116 5.01 -16.26 -1.03
CA VAL A 116 4.03 -16.19 0.06
C VAL A 116 2.61 -16.40 -0.48
N ARG A 117 1.61 -16.44 0.40
CA ARG A 117 0.19 -16.41 0.00
C ARG A 117 -0.47 -15.10 0.39
N ASP A 118 -1.27 -14.58 -0.54
CA ASP A 118 -2.16 -13.44 -0.30
C ASP A 118 -3.38 -13.86 0.58
N PRO A 119 -4.26 -12.94 1.02
CA PRO A 119 -5.39 -13.29 1.88
C PRO A 119 -6.38 -14.26 1.23
N LEU A 120 -6.40 -14.33 -0.10
CA LEU A 120 -7.23 -15.21 -0.92
C LEU A 120 -6.55 -16.55 -1.22
N GLY A 121 -5.40 -16.82 -0.59
CA GLY A 121 -4.63 -18.06 -0.75
C GLY A 121 -3.81 -18.15 -2.05
N ARG A 122 -3.83 -17.13 -2.91
CA ARG A 122 -3.10 -17.09 -4.18
C ARG A 122 -1.59 -16.94 -3.95
N SER A 123 -0.78 -17.52 -4.84
CA SER A 123 0.68 -17.40 -4.78
C SER A 123 1.12 -15.97 -5.15
N ALA A 124 1.98 -15.38 -4.33
CA ALA A 124 2.53 -14.03 -4.53
C ALA A 124 4.03 -13.99 -4.20
N VAL A 125 4.76 -13.04 -4.77
CA VAL A 125 6.12 -12.70 -4.34
C VAL A 125 6.04 -11.59 -3.30
N GLY A 126 6.46 -11.87 -2.07
CA GLY A 126 6.41 -10.89 -1.00
C GLY A 126 7.71 -10.11 -0.85
N ILE A 127 7.61 -8.80 -0.65
CA ILE A 127 8.68 -7.98 -0.06
C ILE A 127 8.15 -7.31 1.20
N ALA A 128 9.03 -7.03 2.15
CA ALA A 128 8.68 -6.39 3.41
C ALA A 128 9.71 -5.36 3.83
N MET A 129 9.29 -4.42 4.68
CA MET A 129 10.18 -3.59 5.46
C MET A 129 9.67 -3.44 6.88
N ARG A 130 10.61 -3.44 7.82
CA ARG A 130 10.32 -3.24 9.24
C ARG A 130 10.36 -1.75 9.58
N GLU A 131 9.37 -1.30 10.33
CA GLU A 131 9.34 -0.01 10.99
C GLU A 131 9.20 -0.21 12.50
N HIS A 132 9.81 0.70 13.26
CA HIS A 132 9.69 0.78 14.71
C HIS A 132 9.09 2.14 15.06
N THR A 133 7.85 2.18 15.56
CA THR A 133 7.19 3.41 16.01
C THR A 133 6.93 3.35 17.51
N ALA A 134 6.87 4.50 18.18
CA ALA A 134 6.57 4.54 19.61
C ALA A 134 5.14 4.04 19.90
N SER A 135 4.17 4.45 19.08
CA SER A 135 2.73 4.16 19.29
C SER A 135 2.31 2.75 18.89
N LEU A 136 2.78 2.25 17.74
CA LEU A 136 2.36 0.93 17.20
C LEU A 136 3.41 -0.17 17.37
N GLY A 137 4.55 0.14 17.97
CA GLY A 137 5.62 -0.81 18.26
C GLY A 137 6.41 -1.20 17.01
N THR A 138 6.50 -2.49 16.71
CA THR A 138 7.23 -3.02 15.55
C THR A 138 6.25 -3.55 14.51
N ILE A 139 6.23 -2.94 13.32
CA ILE A 139 5.40 -3.33 12.18
C ILE A 139 6.30 -3.85 11.05
N ASP A 140 5.93 -4.96 10.43
CA ASP A 140 6.41 -5.35 9.11
C ASP A 140 5.36 -4.94 8.07
N TRP A 141 5.63 -3.86 7.35
CA TRP A 141 4.91 -3.50 6.14
C TRP A 141 5.25 -4.50 5.03
N GLN A 142 4.26 -5.00 4.29
CA GLN A 142 4.46 -5.98 3.23
C GLN A 142 3.75 -5.56 1.95
N ILE A 143 4.41 -5.79 0.83
CA ILE A 143 3.85 -5.67 -0.52
C ILE A 143 3.88 -7.06 -1.13
N LEU A 144 2.73 -7.53 -1.60
CA LEU A 144 2.57 -8.82 -2.26
C LEU A 144 2.40 -8.56 -3.75
N LEU A 145 3.33 -9.05 -4.55
CA LEU A 145 3.38 -8.85 -6.00
C LEU A 145 2.88 -10.10 -6.73
N SER A 146 2.25 -9.91 -7.87
CA SER A 146 1.92 -10.99 -8.80
C SER A 146 3.20 -11.67 -9.32
N PRO A 147 3.30 -13.01 -9.32
CA PRO A 147 4.42 -13.70 -9.94
C PRO A 147 4.42 -13.62 -11.47
N SER A 148 3.29 -13.25 -12.09
CA SER A 148 3.06 -13.26 -13.53
C SER A 148 2.74 -11.89 -14.14
N SER A 149 2.70 -10.83 -13.34
CA SER A 149 2.46 -9.46 -13.80
C SER A 149 3.11 -8.44 -12.86
N ASP A 150 3.27 -7.20 -13.31
CA ASP A 150 3.80 -6.08 -12.52
C ASP A 150 2.74 -5.43 -11.62
N PHE A 151 1.75 -6.19 -11.15
CA PHE A 151 0.69 -5.68 -10.27
C PHE A 151 0.95 -6.04 -8.81
N VAL A 152 0.65 -5.07 -7.93
CA VAL A 152 0.44 -5.33 -6.51
C VAL A 152 -0.86 -6.14 -6.39
N MET A 153 -0.80 -7.25 -5.66
CA MET A 153 -1.96 -8.09 -5.33
C MET A 153 -2.59 -7.72 -3.99
N ALA A 154 -1.76 -7.24 -3.06
CA ALA A 154 -2.15 -6.77 -1.74
C ALA A 154 -1.01 -6.00 -1.08
N THR A 155 -1.35 -5.06 -0.21
CA THR A 155 -0.46 -4.55 0.84
C THR A 155 -0.92 -5.09 2.20
N ARG A 156 -0.01 -5.17 3.18
CA ARG A 156 -0.35 -5.59 4.56
C ARG A 156 0.50 -4.82 5.59
N ALA A 157 -0.12 -4.48 6.71
CA ALA A 157 0.59 -4.19 7.96
C ALA A 157 0.58 -5.44 8.84
N VAL A 158 1.74 -5.90 9.32
CA VAL A 158 1.83 -7.02 10.26
C VAL A 158 2.49 -6.54 11.54
N ILE A 159 1.74 -6.49 12.64
CA ILE A 159 2.26 -6.17 13.97
C ILE A 159 3.15 -7.35 14.42
N VAL A 160 4.45 -7.10 14.51
CA VAL A 160 5.47 -8.07 14.98
C VAL A 160 5.61 -8.00 16.50
N ARG A 161 5.43 -6.80 17.07
CA ARG A 161 5.32 -6.52 18.51
C ARG A 161 4.47 -5.27 18.67
N PRO A 162 3.41 -5.26 19.49
CA PRO A 162 2.65 -4.07 19.81
C PRO A 162 3.50 -2.95 20.45
N GLY A 163 3.03 -1.73 20.29
CA GLY A 163 3.30 -0.58 21.15
C GLY A 163 2.06 -0.26 21.98
N ASP A 164 2.01 0.95 22.54
CA ASP A 164 0.98 1.33 23.50
C ASP A 164 -0.43 1.34 22.87
N THR A 165 -0.55 1.88 21.65
CA THR A 165 -1.84 2.12 20.96
C THR A 165 -2.50 0.84 20.41
N ASN A 166 -1.73 -0.23 20.22
CA ASN A 166 -2.20 -1.53 19.75
C ASN A 166 -1.86 -2.66 20.73
N SER A 167 -1.69 -2.33 22.02
CA SER A 167 -1.28 -3.26 23.09
C SER A 167 -2.21 -4.47 23.25
N ASP A 168 -3.51 -4.30 23.02
CA ASP A 168 -4.52 -5.37 23.05
C ASP A 168 -4.50 -6.30 21.83
N PHE A 169 -3.73 -6.01 20.77
CA PHE A 169 -3.72 -6.86 19.58
C PHE A 169 -3.06 -8.22 19.87
N PRO A 170 -3.74 -9.35 19.61
CA PRO A 170 -3.18 -10.68 19.86
C PRO A 170 -2.01 -10.93 18.90
N TRP A 171 -0.79 -10.90 19.44
CA TRP A 171 0.44 -11.19 18.72
C TRP A 171 1.09 -12.45 19.28
N ALA A 172 1.52 -13.35 18.40
CA ALA A 172 2.31 -14.51 18.76
C ALA A 172 3.79 -14.22 18.46
N PRO A 173 4.70 -14.22 19.46
CA PRO A 173 6.13 -14.25 19.15
C PRO A 173 6.41 -15.53 18.35
N ARG A 174 7.11 -15.39 17.21
CA ARG A 174 7.49 -16.56 16.41
C ARG A 174 8.25 -17.54 17.30
N SER A 175 7.71 -18.75 17.49
CA SER A 175 8.37 -19.79 18.26
C SER A 175 9.71 -20.11 17.62
N THR A 176 10.79 -19.78 18.32
CA THR A 176 12.13 -20.28 18.00
C THR A 176 12.16 -21.77 18.30
N SER A 177 11.78 -22.58 17.31
CA SER A 177 12.04 -24.02 17.32
C SER A 177 13.54 -24.21 17.48
N ARG A 178 13.94 -24.80 18.61
CA ARG A 178 15.31 -25.23 18.92
C ARG A 178 15.41 -26.73 18.69
#